data_AF-A0A2D6QGC8-F1
#
_entry.id   AF-A0A2D6QGC8-F1
#
_cell.length_a   1.000
_cell.length_b   1.000
_cell.length_c   1.000
_cell.angle_alpha   90.00
_cell.angle_beta   90.00
_cell.angle_gamma   90.00
#
_symmetry.space_group_name_H-M   'P 1'
#
loop_
_entity.id
_entity.type
_entity.pdbx_description
1 polymer ?
#
loop_
_entity_poly.entity_id
_entity_poly.type
_entity_poly.pdbx_seq_one_letter_code
_entity_poly.pdbx_strand_id
1 'polypeptide(L)'
;QGIRDLRGIRADLKTLAGKCGEEREDEGPFAALLDEIANAQEILTSVEEALYQTQNESAQDPLNFPVRLTDKLAGVKGSIATGDFAPTRQAEAVAAELTGAIEAELARLQEVREVRLASINAGANALAIPAVRADTKEEETDEED
;
A
#
# COMPACT_ATOMS: atom_id res chain seq x y z
N GLN A 1 -9.94 4.72 -1.87
CA GLN A 1 -8.81 5.59 -2.23
C GLN A 1 -7.47 4.90 -1.96
N GLY A 2 -7.15 4.50 -0.71
CA GLY A 2 -5.82 3.98 -0.33
C GLY A 2 -5.16 2.87 -1.17
N ILE A 3 -5.88 1.83 -1.64
CA ILE A 3 -5.25 0.77 -2.49
C ILE A 3 -4.81 1.32 -3.85
N ARG A 4 -5.64 2.19 -4.45
CA ARG A 4 -5.32 2.76 -5.76
C ARG A 4 -4.05 3.61 -5.66
N ASP A 5 -3.95 4.40 -4.60
CA ASP A 5 -2.78 5.22 -4.33
C ASP A 5 -1.53 4.35 -4.11
N LEU A 6 -1.63 3.28 -3.31
CA LEU A 6 -0.55 2.31 -3.12
C LEU A 6 -0.08 1.70 -4.45
N ARG A 7 -1.01 1.25 -5.29
CA ARG A 7 -0.69 0.68 -6.62
C ARG A 7 -0.07 1.70 -7.55
N GLY A 8 -0.52 2.95 -7.49
CA GLY A 8 0.08 4.08 -8.22
C GLY A 8 1.54 4.26 -7.84
N ILE A 9 1.82 4.41 -6.54
CA ILE A 9 3.19 4.55 -6.02
C ILE A 9 4.08 3.38 -6.46
N ARG A 10 3.59 2.13 -6.34
CA ARG A 10 4.34 0.94 -6.79
C ARG A 10 4.67 0.98 -8.28
N ALA A 11 3.72 1.41 -9.11
CA ALA A 11 3.91 1.52 -10.55
C ALA A 11 4.96 2.58 -10.89
N ASP A 12 4.90 3.74 -10.27
CA ASP A 12 5.85 4.82 -10.52
C ASP A 12 7.27 4.43 -10.07
N LEU A 13 7.41 3.79 -8.91
CA LEU A 13 8.68 3.22 -8.44
C LEU A 13 9.23 2.18 -9.42
N LYS A 14 8.37 1.36 -10.04
CA LYS A 14 8.79 0.37 -11.05
C LYS A 14 9.31 1.06 -12.31
N THR A 15 8.63 2.12 -12.75
CA THR A 15 9.08 2.92 -13.90
C THR A 15 10.41 3.60 -13.61
N LEU A 16 10.60 4.14 -12.40
CA LEU A 16 11.87 4.74 -11.98
C LEU A 16 13.00 3.70 -11.97
N ALA A 17 12.75 2.52 -11.40
CA ALA A 17 13.73 1.43 -11.39
C ALA A 17 14.13 0.99 -12.82
N GLY A 18 13.18 0.95 -13.74
CA GLY A 18 13.45 0.65 -15.16
C GLY A 18 14.41 1.65 -15.78
N LYS A 19 14.15 2.96 -15.59
CA LYS A 19 15.03 4.03 -16.07
C LYS A 19 16.44 3.95 -15.47
N CYS A 20 16.53 3.69 -14.16
CA CYS A 20 17.82 3.52 -13.49
C CYS A 20 18.59 2.26 -13.97
N GLY A 21 17.87 1.21 -14.38
CA GLY A 21 18.45 -0.04 -14.86
C GLY A 21 19.00 0.04 -16.29
N GLU A 22 18.41 0.89 -17.14
CA GLU A 22 18.88 1.13 -18.51
C GLU A 22 20.21 1.90 -18.56
N GLU A 23 20.53 2.69 -17.53
CA GLU A 23 21.73 3.53 -17.47
C GLU A 23 22.97 2.86 -16.84
N ARG A 24 23.00 1.53 -16.66
CA ARG A 24 24.09 0.87 -15.90
C ARG A 24 25.42 0.76 -16.64
N GLU A 25 26.47 1.24 -15.97
CA GLU A 25 27.69 0.47 -15.59
C GLU A 25 28.14 0.99 -14.20
N ASP A 26 28.44 0.08 -13.26
CA ASP A 26 29.17 0.27 -11.96
C ASP A 26 28.41 0.24 -10.61
N GLU A 27 29.08 -0.36 -9.62
CA GLU A 27 28.80 -0.32 -8.17
C GLU A 27 28.88 1.13 -7.67
N GLY A 28 27.76 1.85 -7.75
CA GLY A 28 27.69 3.27 -7.44
C GLY A 28 26.32 3.74 -6.93
N PRO A 29 26.07 5.06 -6.89
CA PRO A 29 24.83 5.63 -6.33
C PRO A 29 23.53 5.11 -7.00
N PHE A 30 23.59 4.63 -8.25
CA PHE A 30 22.48 3.97 -8.92
C PHE A 30 22.08 2.63 -8.28
N ALA A 31 23.05 1.82 -7.83
CA ALA A 31 22.77 0.55 -7.17
C ALA A 31 22.08 0.76 -5.82
N ALA A 32 22.55 1.73 -5.04
CA ALA A 32 21.93 2.11 -3.77
C ALA A 32 20.50 2.61 -3.94
N LEU A 33 20.24 3.43 -4.98
CA LEU A 33 18.90 3.90 -5.31
C LEU A 33 17.97 2.74 -5.74
N LEU A 34 18.48 1.79 -6.53
CA LEU A 34 17.72 0.61 -6.94
C LEU A 34 17.35 -0.28 -5.75
N ASP A 35 18.26 -0.46 -4.80
CA ASP A 35 18.00 -1.22 -3.57
C ASP A 35 16.95 -0.53 -2.70
N GLU A 36 17.02 0.81 -2.58
CA GLU A 36 16.02 1.59 -1.84
C GLU A 36 14.63 1.51 -2.49
N ILE A 37 14.57 1.59 -3.82
CA ILE A 37 13.33 1.41 -4.59
C ILE A 37 12.77 0.00 -4.40
N ALA A 38 13.62 -1.03 -4.50
CA ALA A 38 13.20 -2.42 -4.32
C ALA A 38 12.63 -2.64 -2.91
N ASN A 39 13.29 -2.12 -1.88
CA ASN A 39 12.81 -2.23 -0.51
C ASN A 39 11.48 -1.50 -0.30
N ALA A 40 11.31 -0.30 -0.88
CA ALA A 40 10.03 0.41 -0.84
C ALA A 40 8.90 -0.40 -1.52
N GLN A 41 9.18 -1.03 -2.67
CA GLN A 41 8.22 -1.87 -3.37
C GLN A 41 7.83 -3.12 -2.58
N GLU A 42 8.77 -3.76 -1.89
CA GLU A 42 8.50 -4.90 -1.00
C GLU A 42 7.61 -4.50 0.18
N ILE A 43 7.88 -3.35 0.81
CA ILE A 43 7.04 -2.84 1.91
C ILE A 43 5.62 -2.60 1.40
N LEU A 44 5.45 -1.88 0.29
CA LEU A 44 4.13 -1.62 -0.29
C LEU A 44 3.40 -2.91 -0.67
N THR A 45 4.10 -3.91 -1.19
CA THR A 45 3.53 -5.23 -1.49
C THR A 45 3.05 -5.93 -0.22
N SER A 46 3.88 -5.94 0.83
CA SER A 46 3.52 -6.57 2.11
C SER A 46 2.31 -5.90 2.77
N VAL A 47 2.23 -4.57 2.70
CA VAL A 47 1.08 -3.80 3.21
C VAL A 47 -0.18 -4.13 2.42
N GLU A 48 -0.10 -4.18 1.08
CA GLU A 48 -1.23 -4.53 0.23
C GLU A 48 -1.75 -5.93 0.54
N GLU A 49 -0.87 -6.93 0.66
CA GLU A 49 -1.23 -8.31 0.97
C GLU A 49 -1.73 -8.52 2.40
N ALA A 50 -1.29 -7.68 3.35
CA ALA A 50 -1.78 -7.71 4.72
C ALA A 50 -3.21 -7.14 4.82
N LEU A 51 -3.47 -6.04 4.10
CA LEU A 51 -4.76 -5.37 4.10
C LEU A 51 -5.78 -6.09 3.21
N TYR A 52 -5.39 -6.53 2.01
CA TYR A 52 -6.29 -7.02 0.96
C TYR A 52 -5.81 -8.31 0.30
N GLN A 53 -6.75 -9.16 -0.10
CA GLN A 53 -6.43 -10.37 -0.85
C GLN A 53 -6.19 -10.03 -2.32
N THR A 54 -4.95 -10.10 -2.77
CA THR A 54 -4.54 -9.77 -4.15
C THR A 54 -4.68 -10.95 -5.13
N GLN A 55 -4.85 -12.17 -4.62
CA GLN A 55 -4.85 -13.41 -5.41
C GLN A 55 -6.26 -13.97 -5.72
N ASN A 56 -7.32 -13.25 -5.37
CA ASN A 56 -8.70 -13.65 -5.70
C ASN A 56 -9.03 -13.24 -7.14
N GLU A 57 -8.72 -14.09 -8.11
CA GLU A 57 -8.99 -13.89 -9.54
C GLU A 57 -10.22 -14.68 -10.04
N SER A 58 -10.65 -15.70 -9.29
CA SER A 58 -11.72 -16.64 -9.60
C SER A 58 -12.71 -16.81 -8.43
N ALA A 59 -13.94 -17.23 -8.74
CA ALA A 59 -15.00 -17.42 -7.76
C ALA A 59 -14.72 -18.53 -6.72
N GLN A 60 -13.75 -19.41 -6.98
CA GLN A 60 -13.32 -20.48 -6.05
C GLN A 60 -12.11 -20.07 -5.18
N ASP A 61 -11.47 -18.95 -5.50
CA ASP A 61 -10.27 -18.49 -4.80
C ASP A 61 -10.47 -18.12 -3.32
N PRO A 62 -11.66 -17.66 -2.87
CA PRO A 62 -11.92 -17.45 -1.45
C PRO A 62 -11.77 -18.69 -0.58
N LEU A 63 -11.81 -19.90 -1.18
CA LEU A 63 -11.56 -21.16 -0.48
C LEU A 63 -10.07 -21.50 -0.39
N ASN A 64 -9.24 -20.98 -1.30
CA ASN A 64 -7.81 -21.28 -1.40
C ASN A 64 -6.93 -20.21 -0.75
N PHE A 65 -7.40 -18.96 -0.67
CA PHE A 65 -6.65 -17.85 -0.11
C PHE A 65 -7.35 -17.24 1.11
N PRO A 66 -6.71 -17.21 2.29
CA PRO A 66 -7.31 -16.66 3.50
C PRO A 66 -7.74 -15.19 3.33
N VAL A 67 -8.86 -14.83 3.93
CA VAL A 67 -9.31 -13.42 4.02
C VAL A 67 -8.28 -12.56 4.78
N ARG A 68 -8.18 -11.28 4.41
CA ARG A 68 -7.20 -10.34 4.97
C ARG A 68 -7.82 -9.40 6.01
N LEU A 69 -7.03 -8.48 6.56
CA LEU A 69 -7.42 -7.68 7.74
C LEU A 69 -8.74 -6.92 7.53
N THR A 70 -8.97 -6.33 6.35
CA THR A 70 -10.21 -5.58 6.08
C THR A 70 -11.44 -6.47 6.06
N ASP A 71 -11.34 -7.65 5.45
CA ASP A 71 -12.43 -8.63 5.35
C ASP A 71 -12.72 -9.26 6.71
N LYS A 72 -11.67 -9.56 7.50
CA LYS A 72 -11.81 -10.04 8.88
C LYS A 72 -12.57 -9.04 9.75
N LEU A 73 -12.21 -7.75 9.68
CA LEU A 73 -12.89 -6.70 10.43
C LEU A 73 -14.35 -6.54 9.97
N ALA A 74 -14.60 -6.60 8.65
CA ALA A 74 -15.95 -6.55 8.11
C ALA A 74 -16.80 -7.73 8.60
N GLY A 75 -16.24 -8.94 8.65
CA GLY A 75 -16.92 -10.12 9.19
C GLY A 75 -17.31 -9.97 10.66
N VAL A 76 -16.40 -9.46 11.50
CA VAL A 76 -16.67 -9.20 12.92
C VAL A 76 -17.76 -8.13 13.07
N LYS A 77 -17.65 -7.01 12.35
CA LYS A 77 -18.67 -5.94 12.38
C LYS A 77 -20.03 -6.43 11.87
N GLY A 78 -20.06 -7.28 10.84
CA GLY A 78 -21.27 -7.90 10.34
C GLY A 78 -21.92 -8.82 11.38
N SER A 79 -21.13 -9.64 12.09
CA SER A 79 -21.66 -10.49 13.16
C SER A 79 -22.22 -9.68 14.33
N ILE A 80 -21.61 -8.53 14.65
CA ILE A 80 -22.11 -7.60 15.66
C ILE A 80 -23.44 -6.98 15.22
N ALA A 81 -23.59 -6.65 13.93
CA ALA A 81 -24.78 -6.00 13.40
C ALA A 81 -26.00 -6.92 13.25
N THR A 82 -25.84 -8.25 13.40
CA THR A 82 -26.89 -9.24 13.11
C THR A 82 -27.76 -9.59 14.33
N GLY A 83 -27.80 -8.76 15.37
CA GLY A 83 -28.60 -9.04 16.58
C GLY A 83 -29.20 -7.79 17.22
N ASP A 84 -30.28 -7.96 17.97
CA ASP A 84 -30.96 -6.90 18.73
C ASP A 84 -30.22 -6.50 20.02
N PHE A 85 -29.09 -7.15 20.30
CA PHE A 85 -28.30 -6.97 21.52
C PHE A 85 -26.99 -6.23 21.22
N ALA A 86 -26.47 -5.53 22.23
CA ALA A 86 -25.17 -4.87 22.14
C ALA A 86 -24.04 -5.87 21.80
N PRO A 87 -22.93 -5.39 21.20
CA PRO A 87 -21.76 -6.23 20.92
C PRO A 87 -21.25 -6.95 22.17
N THR A 88 -20.76 -8.18 22.01
CA THR A 88 -20.11 -8.89 23.13
C THR A 88 -18.72 -8.32 23.37
N ARG A 89 -18.24 -8.41 24.62
CA ARG A 89 -16.88 -7.96 24.99
C ARG A 89 -15.79 -8.62 24.12
N GLN A 90 -15.98 -9.87 23.73
CA GLN A 90 -15.06 -10.60 22.86
C GLN A 90 -15.07 -10.02 21.44
N ALA A 91 -16.24 -9.72 20.89
CA ALA A 91 -16.35 -9.14 19.56
C ALA A 91 -15.74 -7.73 19.50
N GLU A 92 -15.93 -6.92 20.55
CA GLU A 92 -15.28 -5.61 20.68
C GLU A 92 -13.75 -5.74 20.76
N ALA A 93 -13.24 -6.67 21.57
CA ALA A 93 -11.81 -6.90 21.70
C ALA A 93 -11.16 -7.31 20.38
N VAL A 94 -11.76 -8.25 19.64
CA VAL A 94 -11.27 -8.69 18.33
C VAL A 94 -11.34 -7.54 17.30
N ALA A 95 -12.42 -6.75 17.31
CA ALA A 95 -12.54 -5.61 16.42
C ALA A 95 -11.44 -4.56 16.70
N ALA A 96 -11.12 -4.31 17.97
CA ALA A 96 -10.04 -3.41 18.37
C ALA A 96 -8.67 -3.92 17.94
N GLU A 97 -8.38 -5.21 18.13
CA GLU A 97 -7.13 -5.84 17.68
C GLU A 97 -6.95 -5.74 16.16
N LEU A 98 -7.98 -6.08 15.39
CA LEU A 98 -7.96 -5.99 13.93
C LEU A 98 -7.80 -4.53 13.45
N THR A 99 -8.43 -3.59 14.15
CA THR A 99 -8.30 -2.15 13.85
C THR A 99 -6.87 -1.69 14.08
N GLY A 100 -6.26 -2.04 15.22
CA GLY A 100 -4.86 -1.69 15.50
C GLY A 100 -3.88 -2.31 14.50
N ALA A 101 -4.13 -3.54 14.05
CA ALA A 101 -3.33 -4.16 13.00
C ALA A 101 -3.44 -3.40 11.66
N ILE A 102 -4.64 -2.95 11.28
CA ILE A 102 -4.84 -2.13 10.08
C ILE A 102 -4.13 -0.78 10.21
N GLU A 103 -4.25 -0.12 11.35
CA GLU A 103 -3.57 1.16 11.61
C GLU A 103 -2.05 1.03 11.51
N ALA A 104 -1.47 -0.08 11.99
CA ALA A 104 -0.04 -0.34 11.85
C ALA A 104 0.39 -0.48 10.38
N GLU A 105 -0.37 -1.18 9.54
CA GLU A 105 -0.06 -1.30 8.10
C GLU A 105 -0.26 0.04 7.36
N LEU A 106 -1.25 0.85 7.75
CA LEU A 106 -1.44 2.19 7.21
C LEU A 106 -0.30 3.14 7.60
N ALA A 107 0.24 3.02 8.82
CA ALA A 107 1.41 3.79 9.23
C ALA A 107 2.65 3.43 8.40
N ARG A 108 2.84 2.14 8.05
CA ARG A 108 3.93 1.71 7.15
C ARG A 108 3.76 2.28 5.75
N LEU A 109 2.53 2.35 5.22
CA LEU A 109 2.24 3.02 3.95
C LEU A 109 2.60 4.51 4.00
N GLN A 110 2.24 5.19 5.09
CA GLN A 110 2.57 6.61 5.29
C GLN A 110 4.08 6.83 5.36
N GLU A 111 4.83 5.97 6.05
CA GLU A 111 6.30 6.04 6.10
C GLU A 111 6.90 5.99 4.69
N VAL A 112 6.44 5.05 3.85
CA VAL A 112 6.92 4.98 2.46
C VAL A 112 6.59 6.26 1.71
N ARG A 113 5.36 6.76 1.85
CA ARG A 113 4.88 7.95 1.12
C ARG A 113 5.62 9.23 1.51
N GLU A 114 5.87 9.43 2.80
CA GLU A 114 6.40 10.70 3.30
C GLU A 114 7.92 10.71 3.39
N VAL A 115 8.53 9.60 3.80
CA VAL A 115 9.96 9.53 4.06
C VAL A 115 10.69 8.96 2.85
N ARG A 116 10.30 7.76 2.42
CA ARG A 116 11.06 7.01 1.41
C ARG A 116 10.92 7.59 0.02
N LEU A 117 9.73 8.05 -0.37
CA LEU A 117 9.56 8.74 -1.65
C LEU A 117 10.38 10.03 -1.74
N ALA A 118 10.49 10.79 -0.64
CA ALA A 118 11.31 12.00 -0.62
C ALA A 118 12.80 11.65 -0.81
N SER A 119 13.28 10.61 -0.11
CA SER A 119 14.65 10.09 -0.24
C SER A 119 14.95 9.59 -1.66
N ILE A 120 14.08 8.73 -2.20
CA ILE A 120 14.19 8.19 -3.57
C ILE A 120 14.19 9.32 -4.61
N ASN A 121 13.31 10.31 -4.47
CA ASN A 121 13.26 11.45 -5.39
C ASN A 121 14.51 12.32 -5.30
N ALA A 122 15.09 12.52 -4.11
CA ALA A 122 16.34 13.23 -3.95
C ALA A 122 17.50 12.47 -4.63
N GLY A 123 17.56 11.14 -4.46
CA GLY A 123 18.53 10.27 -5.14
C GLY A 123 18.39 10.30 -6.65
N ALA A 124 17.16 10.20 -7.17
CA ALA A 124 16.87 10.28 -8.60
C ALA A 124 17.30 11.63 -9.20
N ASN A 125 16.98 12.73 -8.52
CA ASN A 125 17.37 14.08 -8.96
C ASN A 125 18.90 14.27 -8.97
N ALA A 126 19.61 13.73 -7.98
CA ALA A 126 21.07 13.77 -7.95
C ALA A 126 21.71 13.04 -9.14
N LEU A 127 21.00 12.05 -9.69
CA LEU A 127 21.39 11.28 -10.86
C LEU A 127 20.76 11.81 -12.16
N ALA A 128 20.14 13.00 -12.13
CA ALA A 128 19.45 13.64 -13.25
C ALA A 128 18.29 12.82 -13.86
N ILE A 129 17.71 11.89 -13.09
CA ILE A 129 16.55 11.09 -13.50
C ILE A 129 15.26 11.80 -13.06
N PRO A 130 14.22 11.87 -13.92
CA PRO A 130 12.94 12.49 -13.55
C PRO A 130 12.31 11.85 -12.31
N ALA A 131 12.00 12.66 -11.30
CA ALA A 131 11.38 12.26 -10.05
C ALA A 131 9.96 11.68 -10.22
N VAL A 132 9.54 10.87 -9.25
CA VAL A 132 8.20 10.28 -9.14
C VAL A 132 7.28 11.25 -8.38
N ARG A 133 6.09 11.52 -8.91
CA ARG A 133 5.05 12.29 -8.19
C ARG A 133 4.31 11.39 -7.21
N ALA A 134 4.13 11.86 -5.98
CA ALA A 134 3.30 11.20 -4.96
C ALA A 134 1.82 11.63 -5.04
N ASP A 135 1.37 12.11 -6.20
CA ASP A 135 0.08 12.78 -6.32
C ASP A 135 -1.06 11.79 -6.43
N THR A 136 -1.79 11.68 -5.33
CA THR A 136 -3.25 11.58 -5.34
C THR A 136 -3.78 12.62 -6.32
N LYS A 137 -4.48 12.17 -7.37
CA LYS A 137 -5.41 13.05 -8.08
C LYS A 137 -6.38 13.60 -7.03
N GLU A 138 -6.23 14.87 -6.67
CA GLU A 138 -7.36 15.64 -6.19
C GLU A 138 -8.37 15.61 -7.34
N GLU A 139 -9.55 15.06 -7.08
CA GLU A 139 -10.67 15.13 -8.01
C GLU A 139 -10.96 16.62 -8.23
N GLU A 140 -10.61 17.09 -9.42
CA GLU A 140 -11.15 18.30 -10.02
C GLU A 140 -12.66 18.08 -10.12
N THR A 141 -13.39 18.54 -9.11
CA THR A 141 -14.84 18.65 -9.18
C THR A 141 -15.14 19.77 -10.15
N ASP A 142 -15.33 19.41 -11.42
CA ASP A 142 -16.05 20.24 -12.38
C ASP A 142 -17.50 20.38 -11.87
N GLU A 143 -17.74 21.42 -11.07
CA GLU A 143 -19.06 22.05 -10.98
C GLU A 143 -19.29 22.77 -12.32
N GLU A 144 -19.92 22.09 -13.26
CA GLU A 144 -20.62 22.75 -14.38
C GLU A 144 -22.06 23.08 -13.95
N ASP A 145 -22.42 24.34 -14.20
CA ASP A 145 -23.68 25.05 -13.92
C ASP A 145 -24.98 24.37 -14.38
#